data_AF-A0AAD9P1K7-F1
#
_entry.id   AF-A0AAD9P1K7-F1
#
_cell.length_a   1.000
_cell.length_b   1.000
_cell.length_c   1.000
_cell.angle_alpha   90.00
_cell.angle_beta   90.00
_cell.angle_gamma   90.00
#
_symmetry.space_group_name_H-M   'P 1'
#
loop_
_entity.id
_entity.type
_entity.pdbx_description
1 polymer ?
#
loop_
_entity_poly.entity_id
_entity_poly.type
_entity_poly.pdbx_seq_one_letter_code
_entity_poly.pdbx_strand_id
1 'polypeptide(L)'
;MYRSRSLQQCIKMFTWGRLVLLLSVMLASLQLLYIVLLGRLEVYNARTKDSQTGEHQQQQIAHLIFSFNDAIKSSHVIDTSGQYRIVYFLHRSDWDRRHMNTSENLINNDVSVVTQCSANHLLHLLALREVWQGPISVAVFMSQPEAYTVLQTITELVHCFPAVRESVSIHLVCPLTSKDIPAIQPMTNISCDSIRTRMSSLNMTDALNYAAMAKYPNNLLRNVAKYAARTAYVFVIDIDMLPNTGLDTSLKKFLKQTTLERALDNKTVYVVPSFEIDTQAAIPKQKDKLLAMWQRGLVRPFYYELCWKCQRFTEYDRWRNLKHDSALQVSYEVKWQDPWEPFYIAPRNVPVFDERFKQYGFNRISQACELHVAGFKFTVLNNAFLVHHGYKKNTGFHLTKDIEQEQNRILFRLFKEELKTIYADSTRRCY
;
A
#
# COMPACT_ATOMS: atom_id res chain seq x y z
N MET A 1 -103.29 -3.55 -4.99
CA MET A 1 -102.54 -3.69 -3.72
C MET A 1 -101.07 -4.01 -4.03
N TYR A 2 -100.33 -3.02 -4.53
CA TYR A 2 -98.99 -3.18 -5.14
C TYR A 2 -97.83 -2.86 -4.16
N ARG A 3 -98.06 -3.00 -2.85
CA ARG A 3 -97.16 -2.44 -1.81
C ARG A 3 -96.48 -3.44 -0.87
N SER A 4 -96.69 -4.76 -0.99
CA SER A 4 -96.12 -5.73 -0.03
C SER A 4 -94.88 -6.50 -0.52
N ARG A 5 -94.55 -6.51 -1.82
CA ARG A 5 -93.35 -7.19 -2.33
C ARG A 5 -92.04 -6.42 -2.10
N SER A 6 -92.08 -5.10 -1.86
CA SER A 6 -90.86 -4.30 -1.68
C SER A 6 -90.21 -4.45 -0.29
N LEU A 7 -90.98 -4.75 0.76
CA LEU A 7 -90.47 -4.77 2.13
C LEU A 7 -89.62 -6.02 2.43
N GLN A 8 -90.03 -7.20 1.96
CA GLN A 8 -89.28 -8.46 2.14
C GLN A 8 -87.98 -8.52 1.32
N GLN A 9 -87.95 -7.92 0.12
CA GLN A 9 -86.72 -7.76 -0.67
C GLN A 9 -85.77 -6.76 -0.03
N CYS A 10 -86.28 -5.64 0.52
CA CYS A 10 -85.47 -4.69 1.29
C CYS A 10 -84.83 -5.32 2.53
N ILE A 11 -85.56 -6.14 3.30
CA ILE A 11 -85.01 -6.78 4.52
C ILE A 11 -83.94 -7.83 4.17
N LYS A 12 -84.11 -8.61 3.09
CA LYS A 12 -83.08 -9.55 2.61
C LYS A 12 -81.85 -8.82 2.05
N MET A 13 -82.01 -7.74 1.28
CA MET A 13 -80.88 -6.92 0.83
C MET A 13 -80.15 -6.24 1.99
N PHE A 14 -80.86 -5.78 3.01
CA PHE A 14 -80.29 -5.12 4.19
C PHE A 14 -79.49 -6.08 5.09
N THR A 15 -79.96 -7.32 5.23
CA THR A 15 -79.24 -8.37 5.99
C THR A 15 -78.02 -8.90 5.24
N TRP A 16 -78.10 -9.09 3.92
CA TRP A 16 -76.95 -9.43 3.08
C TRP A 16 -75.91 -8.31 3.02
N GLY A 17 -76.34 -7.04 2.97
CA GLY A 17 -75.44 -5.89 3.02
C GLY A 17 -74.62 -5.83 4.32
N ARG A 18 -75.24 -6.12 5.47
CA ARG A 18 -74.53 -6.22 6.76
C ARG A 18 -73.55 -7.39 6.81
N LEU A 19 -73.91 -8.54 6.23
CA LEU A 19 -73.03 -9.71 6.17
C LEU A 19 -71.79 -9.43 5.28
N VAL A 20 -71.98 -8.82 4.11
CA VAL A 20 -70.89 -8.43 3.20
C VAL A 20 -69.99 -7.38 3.84
N LEU A 21 -70.55 -6.42 4.59
CA LEU A 21 -69.78 -5.42 5.32
C LEU A 21 -68.93 -6.08 6.42
N LEU A 22 -69.52 -6.99 7.21
CA LEU A 22 -68.80 -7.74 8.25
C LEU A 22 -67.67 -8.59 7.68
N LEU A 23 -67.92 -9.31 6.60
CA LEU A 23 -66.89 -10.10 5.92
C LEU A 23 -65.78 -9.23 5.33
N SER A 24 -66.12 -8.08 4.74
CA SER A 24 -65.13 -7.11 4.24
C SER A 24 -64.26 -6.54 5.37
N VAL A 25 -64.86 -6.18 6.51
CA VAL A 25 -64.13 -5.69 7.70
C VAL A 25 -63.24 -6.78 8.29
N MET A 26 -63.73 -8.03 8.36
CA MET A 26 -62.95 -9.18 8.81
C MET A 26 -61.76 -9.44 7.89
N LEU A 27 -61.97 -9.39 6.57
CA LEU A 27 -60.91 -9.57 5.56
C LEU A 27 -59.85 -8.47 5.69
N ALA A 28 -60.27 -7.20 5.81
CA ALA A 28 -59.36 -6.07 5.99
C ALA A 28 -58.57 -6.18 7.31
N SER A 29 -59.21 -6.66 8.39
CA SER A 29 -58.56 -6.89 9.68
C SER A 29 -57.53 -8.01 9.61
N LEU A 30 -57.85 -9.11 8.92
CA LEU A 30 -56.92 -10.22 8.67
C LEU A 30 -55.75 -9.80 7.79
N GLN A 31 -56.00 -8.99 6.76
CA GLN A 31 -54.94 -8.43 5.92
C GLN A 31 -54.03 -7.49 6.72
N LEU A 32 -54.59 -6.63 7.57
CA LEU A 32 -53.80 -5.75 8.43
C LEU A 32 -52.96 -6.56 9.42
N LEU A 33 -53.53 -7.59 10.04
CA LEU A 33 -52.82 -8.50 10.94
C LEU A 33 -51.68 -9.23 10.22
N TYR A 34 -51.93 -9.71 9.01
CA TYR A 34 -50.93 -10.38 8.18
C TYR A 34 -49.75 -9.46 7.85
N ILE A 35 -50.02 -8.21 7.46
CA ILE A 35 -48.98 -7.21 7.17
C ILE A 35 -48.17 -6.90 8.44
N VAL A 36 -48.82 -6.75 9.60
CA VAL A 36 -48.12 -6.52 10.87
C VAL A 36 -47.24 -7.71 11.27
N LEU A 37 -47.72 -8.94 11.08
CA LEU A 37 -46.95 -10.16 11.36
C LEU A 37 -45.76 -10.32 10.41
N LEU A 38 -45.94 -10.05 9.11
CA LEU A 38 -44.86 -10.02 8.12
C LEU A 38 -43.79 -9.00 8.49
N GLY A 39 -44.19 -7.76 8.82
CA GLY A 39 -43.24 -6.72 9.23
C GLY A 39 -42.46 -7.11 10.48
N ARG A 40 -43.10 -7.77 11.46
CA ARG A 40 -42.41 -8.30 12.64
C ARG A 40 -41.45 -9.44 12.32
N LEU A 41 -41.81 -10.33 11.40
CA LEU A 41 -40.96 -11.44 10.96
C LEU A 41 -39.74 -10.93 10.20
N GLU A 42 -39.91 -9.93 9.33
CA GLU A 42 -38.79 -9.29 8.63
C GLU A 42 -37.83 -8.60 9.61
N VAL A 43 -38.35 -7.87 10.60
CA VAL A 43 -37.53 -7.26 11.65
C VAL A 43 -36.81 -8.32 12.49
N TYR A 44 -37.47 -9.44 12.82
CA TYR A 44 -36.85 -10.54 13.55
C TYR A 44 -35.73 -11.22 12.74
N ASN A 45 -35.98 -11.49 11.45
CA ASN A 45 -34.99 -12.05 10.53
C ASN A 45 -33.81 -11.10 10.30
N ALA A 46 -34.07 -9.79 10.21
CA ALA A 46 -33.01 -8.78 10.12
C ALA A 46 -32.14 -8.77 11.39
N ARG A 47 -32.75 -8.79 12.59
CA ARG A 47 -32.02 -8.81 13.87
C ARG A 47 -31.20 -10.08 14.07
N THR A 48 -31.74 -11.25 13.72
CA THR A 48 -31.01 -12.52 13.83
C THR A 48 -29.85 -12.59 12.85
N LYS A 49 -30.03 -12.11 11.61
CA LYS A 49 -28.95 -11.99 10.63
C LYS A 49 -27.87 -11.01 11.10
N ASP A 50 -28.25 -9.86 11.65
CA ASP A 50 -27.32 -8.87 12.18
C ASP A 50 -26.52 -9.43 13.38
N SER A 51 -27.18 -10.14 14.29
CA SER A 51 -26.55 -10.84 15.42
C SER A 51 -25.53 -11.90 14.95
N GLN A 52 -25.91 -12.75 13.99
CA GLN A 52 -24.99 -13.76 13.43
C GLN A 52 -23.81 -13.11 12.70
N THR A 53 -24.04 -12.00 12.01
CA THR A 53 -22.99 -11.25 11.30
C THR A 53 -22.03 -10.60 12.30
N GLY A 54 -22.55 -10.04 13.39
CA GLY A 54 -21.76 -9.47 14.49
C GLY A 54 -20.90 -10.51 15.22
N GLU A 55 -21.45 -11.67 15.57
CA GLU A 55 -20.69 -12.77 16.20
C GLU A 55 -19.55 -13.26 15.30
N HIS A 56 -19.82 -13.43 14.00
CA HIS A 56 -18.81 -13.84 13.03
C HIS A 56 -17.70 -12.79 12.86
N GLN A 57 -18.05 -11.51 12.80
CA GLN A 57 -17.05 -10.42 12.75
C GLN A 57 -16.19 -10.41 14.02
N GLN A 58 -16.79 -10.59 15.19
CA GLN A 58 -16.08 -10.60 16.46
C GLN A 58 -15.10 -11.78 16.56
N GLN A 59 -15.50 -12.97 16.07
CA GLN A 59 -14.59 -14.13 15.97
C GLN A 59 -13.43 -13.88 15.01
N GLN A 60 -13.67 -13.26 13.86
CA GLN A 60 -12.60 -12.91 12.90
C GLN A 60 -11.59 -11.93 13.50
N ILE A 61 -12.06 -10.91 14.22
CA ILE A 61 -11.19 -9.95 14.91
C ILE A 61 -10.37 -10.65 16.00
N ALA A 62 -11.01 -11.49 16.82
CA ALA A 62 -10.33 -12.22 17.88
C ALA A 62 -9.23 -13.15 17.33
N HIS A 63 -9.51 -13.87 16.24
CA HIS A 63 -8.52 -14.71 15.57
C HIS A 63 -7.36 -13.90 14.97
N LEU A 64 -7.66 -12.74 14.37
CA LEU A 64 -6.64 -11.83 13.83
C LEU A 64 -5.71 -11.32 14.95
N ILE A 65 -6.28 -10.82 16.04
CA ILE A 65 -5.54 -10.34 17.22
C ILE A 65 -4.70 -11.46 17.82
N PHE A 66 -5.24 -12.67 17.92
CA PHE A 66 -4.50 -13.84 18.39
C PHE A 66 -3.28 -14.12 17.50
N SER A 67 -3.46 -14.16 16.19
CA SER A 67 -2.38 -14.38 15.22
C SER A 67 -1.30 -13.30 15.30
N PHE A 68 -1.69 -12.04 15.52
CA PHE A 68 -0.73 -10.95 15.66
C PHE A 68 0.08 -11.07 16.96
N ASN A 69 -0.59 -11.38 18.07
CA ASN A 69 0.08 -11.62 19.35
C ASN A 69 1.02 -12.82 19.29
N ASP A 70 0.66 -13.88 18.57
CA ASP A 70 1.52 -15.04 18.34
C ASP A 70 2.77 -14.67 17.52
N ALA A 71 2.60 -13.91 16.43
CA ALA A 71 3.73 -13.41 15.62
C ALA A 71 4.67 -12.52 16.44
N ILE A 72 4.12 -11.65 17.30
CA ILE A 72 4.92 -10.79 18.19
C ILE A 72 5.68 -11.63 19.22
N LYS A 73 5.05 -12.64 19.83
CA LYS A 73 5.68 -13.48 20.86
C LYS A 73 6.76 -14.40 20.28
N SER A 74 6.49 -15.01 19.13
CA SER A 74 7.38 -15.97 18.48
C SER A 74 8.56 -15.30 17.75
N SER A 75 8.51 -13.99 17.47
CA SER A 75 9.60 -13.34 16.74
C SER A 75 10.80 -13.04 17.64
N HIS A 76 11.93 -13.69 17.36
CA HIS A 76 13.22 -13.47 18.01
C HIS A 76 14.26 -12.86 17.07
N VAL A 77 13.83 -12.31 15.93
CA VAL A 77 14.75 -11.75 14.93
C VAL A 77 15.23 -10.36 15.35
N ILE A 78 16.55 -10.19 15.37
CA ILE A 78 17.22 -8.92 15.64
C ILE A 78 18.03 -8.55 14.39
N ASP A 79 18.08 -7.26 14.06
CA ASP A 79 18.89 -6.77 12.94
C ASP A 79 20.39 -6.94 13.19
N THR A 80 21.19 -6.77 12.13
CA THR A 80 22.64 -6.98 12.19
C THR A 80 23.35 -6.01 13.14
N SER A 81 22.79 -4.82 13.37
CA SER A 81 23.36 -3.84 14.31
C SER A 81 23.00 -4.10 15.77
N GLY A 82 22.08 -5.03 16.05
CA GLY A 82 21.61 -5.30 17.42
C GLY A 82 20.79 -4.15 18.01
N GLN A 83 20.15 -3.31 17.17
CA GLN A 83 19.42 -2.12 17.61
C GLN A 83 17.90 -2.24 17.42
N TYR A 84 17.44 -3.16 16.59
CA TYR A 84 16.03 -3.30 16.22
C TYR A 84 15.60 -4.76 16.24
N ARG A 85 14.43 -5.00 16.83
CA ARG A 85 13.69 -6.25 16.71
C ARG A 85 12.82 -6.20 15.46
N ILE A 86 12.81 -7.29 14.71
CA ILE A 86 12.02 -7.44 13.49
C ILE A 86 10.90 -8.44 13.77
N VAL A 87 9.66 -8.13 13.40
CA VAL A 87 8.52 -9.07 13.40
C VAL A 87 8.10 -9.27 11.95
N TYR A 88 8.53 -10.38 11.35
CA TYR A 88 8.10 -10.73 10.01
C TYR A 88 6.67 -11.26 10.03
N PHE A 89 5.87 -10.82 9.05
CA PHE A 89 4.52 -11.33 8.82
C PHE A 89 3.64 -11.22 10.05
N LEU A 90 3.64 -10.04 10.71
CA LEU A 90 2.58 -9.70 11.66
C LEU A 90 1.23 -9.97 10.99
N HIS A 91 1.08 -9.47 9.76
CA HIS A 91 0.05 -9.94 8.85
C HIS A 91 0.71 -10.52 7.59
N ARG A 92 0.32 -11.75 7.22
CA ARG A 92 0.65 -12.37 5.93
C ARG A 92 -0.59 -12.29 5.03
N SER A 93 -0.42 -11.71 3.84
CA SER A 93 -1.50 -11.60 2.86
C SER A 93 -1.98 -12.96 2.34
N ASP A 94 -3.23 -13.01 1.88
CA ASP A 94 -3.80 -14.21 1.26
C ASP A 94 -3.12 -14.56 -0.08
N TRP A 95 -2.60 -13.56 -0.80
CA TRP A 95 -1.70 -13.77 -1.94
C TRP A 95 -0.46 -14.55 -1.53
N ASP A 96 0.26 -14.13 -0.48
CA ASP A 96 1.45 -14.87 -0.03
C ASP A 96 1.11 -16.29 0.40
N ARG A 97 0.02 -16.48 1.16
CA ARG A 97 -0.42 -17.80 1.63
C ARG A 97 -0.67 -18.78 0.49
N ARG A 98 -1.36 -18.33 -0.58
CA ARG A 98 -1.61 -19.18 -1.77
C ARG A 98 -0.33 -19.59 -2.49
N HIS A 99 0.71 -18.77 -2.42
CA HIS A 99 2.00 -19.04 -3.06
C HIS A 99 3.06 -19.60 -2.09
N MET A 100 2.67 -20.06 -0.89
CA MET A 100 3.59 -20.78 0.01
C MET A 100 3.83 -22.23 -0.43
N ASN A 101 2.82 -22.86 -1.03
CA ASN A 101 2.86 -24.29 -1.40
C ASN A 101 3.30 -24.54 -2.85
N THR A 102 3.66 -23.49 -3.59
CA THR A 102 4.20 -23.64 -4.94
C THR A 102 5.63 -24.19 -4.87
N SER A 103 5.95 -25.19 -5.69
CA SER A 103 7.31 -25.76 -5.80
C SER A 103 8.36 -24.75 -6.29
N GLU A 104 7.93 -23.64 -6.89
CA GLU A 104 8.80 -22.52 -7.24
C GLU A 104 9.12 -21.67 -6.00
N ASN A 105 10.43 -21.49 -5.72
CA ASN A 105 10.91 -20.64 -4.63
C ASN A 105 10.55 -19.15 -4.82
N LEU A 106 10.37 -18.69 -6.06
CA LEU A 106 10.02 -17.32 -6.41
C LEU A 106 9.03 -17.27 -7.56
N ILE A 107 8.09 -16.31 -7.51
CA ILE A 107 7.14 -16.06 -8.59
C ILE A 107 7.79 -15.18 -9.65
N ASN A 108 8.11 -15.77 -10.81
CA ASN A 108 8.96 -15.14 -11.83
C ASN A 108 8.30 -14.02 -12.65
N ASN A 109 6.97 -14.02 -12.72
CA ASN A 109 6.21 -13.15 -13.63
C ASN A 109 5.42 -12.06 -12.92
N ASP A 110 5.58 -11.91 -11.61
CA ASP A 110 4.89 -10.89 -10.82
C ASP A 110 5.91 -9.96 -10.15
N VAL A 111 5.43 -8.79 -9.72
CA VAL A 111 6.27 -7.79 -9.07
C VAL A 111 5.68 -7.47 -7.70
N SER A 112 6.49 -7.57 -6.65
CA SER A 112 6.10 -7.04 -5.35
C SER A 112 6.48 -5.58 -5.24
N VAL A 113 5.52 -4.72 -4.90
CA VAL A 113 5.87 -3.42 -4.35
C VAL A 113 6.48 -3.65 -2.97
N VAL A 114 7.64 -3.05 -2.74
CA VAL A 114 8.36 -3.07 -1.47
C VAL A 114 8.37 -1.64 -0.97
N THR A 115 7.79 -1.42 0.21
CA THR A 115 7.70 -0.09 0.80
C THR A 115 7.90 -0.13 2.30
N GLN A 116 7.98 1.05 2.91
CA GLN A 116 8.23 1.23 4.31
C GLN A 116 7.57 2.51 4.81
N CYS A 117 7.17 2.54 6.08
CA CYS A 117 6.54 3.72 6.66
C CYS A 117 6.67 3.79 8.18
N SER A 118 6.53 5.00 8.72
CA SER A 118 6.21 5.25 10.12
C SER A 118 4.70 5.15 10.36
N ALA A 119 4.32 5.14 11.64
CA ALA A 119 2.93 5.05 12.10
C ALA A 119 1.97 6.02 11.40
N ASN A 120 2.37 7.29 11.27
CA ASN A 120 1.58 8.37 10.66
C ASN A 120 1.33 8.21 9.15
N HIS A 121 2.13 7.39 8.45
CA HIS A 121 1.98 7.20 7.00
C HIS A 121 1.27 5.89 6.64
N LEU A 122 0.86 5.08 7.63
CA LEU A 122 0.31 3.75 7.40
C LEU A 122 -0.97 3.76 6.54
N LEU A 123 -1.77 4.82 6.61
CA LEU A 123 -3.01 4.93 5.81
C LEU A 123 -2.76 5.17 4.30
N HIS A 124 -1.55 5.55 3.89
CA HIS A 124 -1.18 5.60 2.46
C HIS A 124 -1.24 4.22 1.78
N LEU A 125 -1.22 3.13 2.54
CA LEU A 125 -1.43 1.78 2.01
C LEU A 125 -2.75 1.65 1.25
N LEU A 126 -3.79 2.39 1.63
CA LEU A 126 -5.09 2.33 0.96
C LEU A 126 -5.01 2.90 -0.46
N ALA A 127 -4.37 4.07 -0.61
CA ALA A 127 -4.17 4.71 -1.91
C ALA A 127 -3.23 3.89 -2.80
N LEU A 128 -2.11 3.40 -2.23
CA LEU A 128 -1.18 2.52 -2.96
C LEU A 128 -1.88 1.24 -3.42
N ARG A 129 -2.66 0.61 -2.54
CA ARG A 129 -3.41 -0.59 -2.87
C ARG A 129 -4.47 -0.32 -3.94
N GLU A 130 -5.10 0.84 -3.99
CA GLU A 130 -6.09 1.15 -5.02
C GLU A 130 -5.49 1.08 -6.44
N VAL A 131 -4.26 1.57 -6.61
CA VAL A 131 -3.60 1.64 -7.93
C VAL A 131 -2.73 0.42 -8.26
N TRP A 132 -2.33 -0.37 -7.26
CA TRP A 132 -1.49 -1.57 -7.41
C TRP A 132 -2.25 -2.83 -6.95
N GLN A 133 -2.56 -3.74 -7.89
CA GLN A 133 -3.29 -4.99 -7.60
C GLN A 133 -2.35 -6.18 -7.31
N GLY A 134 -1.05 -6.04 -7.57
CA GLY A 134 -0.04 -7.03 -7.23
C GLY A 134 0.27 -7.10 -5.72
N PRO A 135 1.15 -8.02 -5.32
CA PRO A 135 1.57 -8.13 -3.91
C PRO A 135 2.33 -6.89 -3.44
N ILE A 136 2.10 -6.51 -2.18
CA ILE A 136 2.78 -5.41 -1.48
C ILE A 136 3.41 -5.98 -0.20
N SER A 137 4.69 -5.75 0.00
CA SER A 137 5.36 -5.98 1.29
C SER A 137 5.73 -4.65 1.91
N VAL A 138 5.25 -4.40 3.13
CA VAL A 138 5.49 -3.16 3.86
C VAL A 138 6.14 -3.42 5.22
N ALA A 139 7.24 -2.74 5.49
CA ALA A 139 7.85 -2.70 6.81
C ALA A 139 7.43 -1.42 7.54
N VAL A 140 6.79 -1.57 8.70
CA VAL A 140 6.30 -0.48 9.53
C VAL A 140 7.26 -0.26 10.69
N PHE A 141 7.82 0.94 10.78
CA PHE A 141 8.59 1.37 11.93
C PHE A 141 7.63 1.73 13.07
N MET A 142 7.80 1.06 14.20
CA MET A 142 6.95 1.24 15.37
C MET A 142 7.81 1.66 16.57
N SER A 143 7.57 2.89 17.04
CA SER A 143 8.12 3.39 18.30
C SER A 143 7.16 3.09 19.46
N GLN A 144 7.67 2.94 20.68
CA GLN A 144 6.83 2.58 21.84
C GLN A 144 5.67 3.54 22.14
N PRO A 145 5.83 4.88 22.08
CA PRO A 145 4.72 5.80 22.32
C PRO A 145 3.52 5.57 21.38
N GLU A 146 3.76 4.99 20.21
CA GLU A 146 2.77 4.82 19.14
C GLU A 146 2.34 3.35 18.97
N ALA A 147 2.90 2.41 19.74
CA ALA A 147 2.77 0.98 19.50
C ALA A 147 1.30 0.53 19.48
N TYR A 148 0.50 0.98 20.46
CA TYR A 148 -0.93 0.66 20.49
C TYR A 148 -1.67 1.19 19.26
N THR A 149 -1.43 2.46 18.89
CA THR A 149 -2.05 3.10 17.72
C THR A 149 -1.67 2.40 16.41
N VAL A 150 -0.41 1.99 16.25
CA VAL A 150 0.06 1.24 15.08
C VAL A 150 -0.63 -0.10 14.99
N LEU A 151 -0.60 -0.90 16.07
CA LEU A 151 -1.20 -2.23 16.08
C LEU A 151 -2.72 -2.19 15.89
N GLN A 152 -3.40 -1.22 16.49
CA GLN A 152 -4.82 -0.98 16.26
C GLN A 152 -5.09 -0.60 14.79
N THR A 153 -4.33 0.33 14.22
CA THR A 153 -4.53 0.75 12.82
C THR A 153 -4.25 -0.39 11.85
N ILE A 154 -3.24 -1.23 12.09
CA ILE A 154 -2.99 -2.44 11.28
C ILE A 154 -4.17 -3.41 11.39
N THR A 155 -4.70 -3.62 12.60
CA THR A 155 -5.86 -4.50 12.83
C THR A 155 -7.08 -3.99 12.07
N GLU A 156 -7.37 -2.68 12.17
CA GLU A 156 -8.43 -2.01 11.42
C GLU A 156 -8.23 -2.15 9.91
N LEU A 157 -7.02 -1.91 9.39
CA LEU A 157 -6.73 -2.03 7.96
C LEU A 157 -6.99 -3.44 7.42
N VAL A 158 -6.50 -4.47 8.10
CA VAL A 158 -6.63 -5.87 7.68
C VAL A 158 -8.07 -6.37 7.85
N HIS A 159 -8.77 -5.91 8.90
CA HIS A 159 -10.15 -6.28 9.14
C HIS A 159 -11.11 -5.62 8.13
N CYS A 160 -11.01 -4.29 7.98
CA CYS A 160 -11.98 -3.48 7.25
C CYS A 160 -11.76 -3.41 5.74
N PHE A 161 -10.55 -3.69 5.25
CA PHE A 161 -10.22 -3.56 3.83
C PHE A 161 -9.77 -4.92 3.26
N PRO A 162 -10.69 -5.68 2.63
CA PRO A 162 -10.36 -6.97 2.02
C PRO A 162 -9.21 -6.90 1.01
N ALA A 163 -9.09 -5.79 0.26
CA ALA A 163 -7.99 -5.59 -0.66
C ALA A 163 -6.60 -5.54 0.02
N VAL A 164 -6.53 -5.00 1.25
CA VAL A 164 -5.32 -5.01 2.07
C VAL A 164 -5.01 -6.44 2.51
N ARG A 165 -5.99 -7.13 3.09
CA ARG A 165 -5.84 -8.55 3.50
C ARG A 165 -5.38 -9.46 2.37
N GLU A 166 -5.88 -9.22 1.17
CA GLU A 166 -5.61 -10.05 0.01
C GLU A 166 -4.16 -9.95 -0.46
N SER A 167 -3.50 -8.80 -0.32
CA SER A 167 -2.26 -8.51 -1.07
C SER A 167 -1.17 -7.77 -0.31
N VAL A 168 -1.44 -7.27 0.90
CA VAL A 168 -0.47 -6.52 1.70
C VAL A 168 0.04 -7.39 2.83
N SER A 169 1.32 -7.72 2.81
CA SER A 169 2.03 -8.36 3.93
C SER A 169 2.73 -7.29 4.77
N ILE A 170 2.51 -7.33 6.08
CA ILE A 170 2.92 -6.29 7.03
C ILE A 170 3.96 -6.86 7.99
N HIS A 171 5.08 -6.14 8.11
CA HIS A 171 6.21 -6.45 8.98
C HIS A 171 6.42 -5.31 9.97
N LEU A 172 6.90 -5.59 11.18
CA LEU A 172 7.28 -4.54 12.14
C LEU A 172 8.79 -4.47 12.32
N VAL A 173 9.29 -3.26 12.51
CA VAL A 173 10.66 -3.01 12.98
C VAL A 173 10.57 -2.08 14.19
N CYS A 174 11.07 -2.54 15.32
CA CYS A 174 10.91 -1.89 16.63
C CYS A 174 12.29 -1.67 17.27
N PRO A 175 12.63 -0.48 17.79
CA PRO A 175 13.89 -0.28 18.51
C PRO A 175 13.99 -1.18 19.75
N LEU A 176 15.15 -1.79 20.02
CA LEU A 176 15.38 -2.66 21.19
C LEU A 176 15.49 -1.91 22.52
N THR A 177 15.78 -0.61 22.50
CA THR A 177 15.75 0.24 23.70
C THR A 177 14.34 0.41 24.28
N SER A 178 13.34 -0.07 23.55
CA SER A 178 11.95 -0.14 23.96
C SER A 178 11.72 -1.24 24.99
N LYS A 179 10.73 -1.05 25.89
CA LYS A 179 10.10 -2.18 26.60
C LYS A 179 9.56 -3.21 25.57
N ASP A 180 9.20 -4.41 26.02
CA ASP A 180 8.58 -5.41 25.14
C ASP A 180 7.44 -4.82 24.29
N ILE A 181 7.26 -5.37 23.09
CA ILE A 181 6.13 -4.99 22.22
C ILE A 181 4.84 -5.32 22.98
N PRO A 182 3.93 -4.35 23.22
CA PRO A 182 2.72 -4.60 23.97
C PRO A 182 1.86 -5.63 23.24
N ALA A 183 1.26 -6.55 24.00
CA ALA A 183 0.23 -7.41 23.45
C ALA A 183 -0.96 -6.56 22.99
N ILE A 184 -1.49 -6.89 21.81
CA ILE A 184 -2.73 -6.31 21.30
C ILE A 184 -3.86 -6.76 22.22
N GLN A 185 -4.53 -5.79 22.82
CA GLN A 185 -5.67 -6.03 23.69
C GLN A 185 -6.87 -6.51 22.86
N PRO A 186 -7.72 -7.41 23.39
CA PRO A 186 -8.94 -7.81 22.71
C PRO A 186 -9.83 -6.58 22.44
N MET A 187 -10.09 -6.30 21.16
CA MET A 187 -10.99 -5.23 20.74
C MET A 187 -12.34 -5.85 20.36
N THR A 188 -13.41 -5.43 21.02
CA THR A 188 -14.76 -6.00 20.82
C THR A 188 -15.60 -5.23 19.79
N ASN A 189 -15.27 -3.97 19.50
CA ASN A 189 -16.02 -3.10 18.57
C ASN A 189 -15.08 -2.32 17.64
N ILE A 190 -14.49 -2.99 16.65
CA ILE A 190 -13.77 -2.29 15.57
C ILE A 190 -14.79 -1.83 14.53
N SER A 191 -15.14 -0.54 14.54
CA SER A 191 -15.97 0.06 13.49
C SER A 191 -15.11 0.43 12.28
N CYS A 192 -15.49 -0.03 11.09
CA CYS A 192 -14.82 0.34 9.85
C CYS A 192 -15.10 1.78 9.40
N ASP A 193 -16.09 2.46 9.99
CA ASP A 193 -16.38 3.86 9.68
C ASP A 193 -15.37 4.81 10.33
N SER A 194 -14.78 4.44 11.47
CA SER A 194 -13.81 5.27 12.19
C SER A 194 -12.52 5.44 11.37
N ILE A 195 -11.97 4.35 10.81
CA ILE A 195 -10.78 4.40 9.98
C ILE A 195 -11.03 5.14 8.66
N ARG A 196 -12.25 5.02 8.11
CA ARG A 196 -12.68 5.77 6.92
C ARG A 196 -12.76 7.28 7.21
N THR A 197 -13.21 7.65 8.40
CA THR A 197 -13.27 9.04 8.85
C THR A 197 -11.88 9.61 9.10
N ARG A 198 -10.99 8.84 9.75
CA ARG A 198 -9.56 9.18 9.92
C ARG A 198 -8.88 9.38 8.58
N MET A 199 -9.20 8.55 7.58
CA MET A 199 -8.71 8.70 6.21
C MET A 199 -9.15 10.03 5.58
N SER A 200 -10.40 10.43 5.77
CA SER A 200 -10.94 11.71 5.27
C SER A 200 -10.41 12.93 6.03
N SER A 201 -10.06 12.79 7.32
CA SER A 201 -9.50 13.87 8.16
C SER A 201 -7.98 13.98 8.09
N LEU A 202 -7.30 12.96 7.59
CA LEU A 202 -5.92 13.07 7.14
C LEU A 202 -5.89 13.98 5.91
N ASN A 203 -5.99 15.29 6.13
CA ASN A 203 -5.13 16.18 5.37
C ASN A 203 -3.74 15.57 5.49
N MET A 204 -3.13 15.19 4.36
CA MET A 204 -1.73 14.76 4.25
C MET A 204 -0.83 15.84 4.83
N THR A 205 -0.86 15.92 6.15
CA THR A 205 -0.04 16.75 6.98
C THR A 205 1.20 15.92 7.14
N ASP A 206 2.30 16.43 6.60
CA ASP A 206 3.66 15.95 6.85
C ASP A 206 3.93 16.05 8.36
N ALA A 207 3.30 15.19 9.17
CA ALA A 207 3.65 15.02 10.56
C ALA A 207 5.14 14.68 10.56
N LEU A 208 5.93 15.52 11.23
CA LEU A 208 7.39 15.61 11.11
C LEU A 208 8.01 14.22 11.00
N ASN A 209 8.32 13.83 9.76
CA ASN A 209 9.03 12.59 9.48
C ASN A 209 10.32 12.58 10.31
N TYR A 210 10.72 11.41 10.80
CA TYR A 210 11.98 11.23 11.54
C TYR A 210 12.07 11.85 12.95
N ALA A 211 10.95 12.36 13.51
CA ALA A 211 10.92 12.97 14.86
C ALA A 211 10.88 11.97 16.04
N ALA A 212 10.98 10.67 15.80
CA ALA A 212 10.96 9.66 16.85
C ALA A 212 12.26 9.67 17.68
N MET A 213 12.17 9.27 18.96
CA MET A 213 13.34 9.17 19.86
C MET A 213 14.44 8.24 19.33
N ALA A 214 14.07 7.22 18.55
CA ALA A 214 14.99 6.33 17.87
C ALA A 214 15.14 6.73 16.40
N LYS A 215 16.38 6.70 15.88
CA LYS A 215 16.67 6.96 14.46
C LYS A 215 15.85 6.03 13.57
N TYR A 216 15.22 6.59 12.54
CA TYR A 216 14.45 5.82 11.58
C TYR A 216 15.35 5.02 10.64
N PRO A 217 15.23 3.69 10.61
CA PRO A 217 16.15 2.85 9.86
C PRO A 217 15.61 2.53 8.46
N ASN A 218 15.50 3.53 7.58
CA ASN A 218 14.91 3.41 6.24
C ASN A 218 15.45 2.23 5.42
N ASN A 219 16.76 1.99 5.44
CA ASN A 219 17.38 0.92 4.66
C ASN A 219 17.14 -0.48 5.26
N LEU A 220 17.14 -0.61 6.59
CA LEU A 220 16.70 -1.83 7.27
C LEU A 220 15.23 -2.14 6.93
N LEU A 221 14.35 -1.14 6.99
CA LEU A 221 12.93 -1.32 6.64
C LEU A 221 12.75 -1.78 5.18
N ARG A 222 13.49 -1.18 4.24
CA ARG A 222 13.52 -1.61 2.83
C ARG A 222 13.99 -3.06 2.71
N ASN A 223 15.04 -3.45 3.43
CA ASN A 223 15.55 -4.81 3.42
C ASN A 223 14.58 -5.82 4.03
N VAL A 224 13.93 -5.49 5.14
CA VAL A 224 12.90 -6.33 5.78
C VAL A 224 11.75 -6.61 4.80
N ALA A 225 11.20 -5.57 4.17
CA ALA A 225 10.12 -5.74 3.19
C ALA A 225 10.61 -6.48 1.93
N LYS A 226 11.81 -6.16 1.42
CA LYS A 226 12.41 -6.85 0.26
C LYS A 226 12.66 -8.33 0.52
N TYR A 227 13.13 -8.69 1.72
CA TYR A 227 13.42 -10.06 2.11
C TYR A 227 12.15 -10.90 2.16
N ALA A 228 11.06 -10.32 2.67
CA ALA A 228 9.77 -10.99 2.78
C ALA A 228 9.02 -11.15 1.45
N ALA A 229 9.33 -10.35 0.43
CA ALA A 229 8.73 -10.45 -0.89
C ALA A 229 9.04 -11.79 -1.58
N ARG A 230 8.01 -12.45 -2.12
CA ARG A 230 8.12 -13.77 -2.81
C ARG A 230 8.27 -13.69 -4.33
N THR A 231 8.20 -12.50 -4.91
CA THR A 231 8.33 -12.29 -6.35
C THR A 231 9.79 -12.22 -6.78
N ALA A 232 10.08 -12.63 -8.02
CA ALA A 232 11.44 -12.54 -8.56
C ALA A 232 11.88 -11.09 -8.82
N TYR A 233 10.92 -10.17 -8.98
CA TYR A 233 11.15 -8.75 -9.18
C TYR A 233 10.46 -7.92 -8.10
N VAL A 234 11.15 -6.90 -7.60
CA VAL A 234 10.65 -5.98 -6.60
C VAL A 234 10.67 -4.55 -7.11
N PHE A 235 9.68 -3.75 -6.69
CA PHE A 235 9.60 -2.33 -6.97
C PHE A 235 9.68 -1.56 -5.64
N VAL A 236 10.87 -1.02 -5.33
CA VAL A 236 11.10 -0.32 -4.06
C VAL A 236 10.68 1.14 -4.19
N ILE A 237 9.58 1.52 -3.52
CA ILE A 237 8.99 2.86 -3.59
C ILE A 237 8.68 3.40 -2.20
N ASP A 238 8.63 4.73 -2.08
CA ASP A 238 8.13 5.37 -0.86
C ASP A 238 6.60 5.21 -0.79
N ILE A 239 6.05 5.16 0.41
CA ILE A 239 4.65 4.76 0.61
C ILE A 239 3.63 5.79 0.07
N ASP A 240 4.06 7.03 -0.07
CA ASP A 240 3.33 8.18 -0.63
C ASP A 240 3.55 8.34 -2.15
N MET A 241 4.25 7.40 -2.79
CA MET A 241 4.47 7.38 -4.24
C MET A 241 3.50 6.41 -4.91
N LEU A 242 2.65 6.92 -5.80
CA LEU A 242 1.66 6.11 -6.50
C LEU A 242 2.12 5.76 -7.92
N PRO A 243 2.16 4.46 -8.30
CA PRO A 243 2.36 4.07 -9.68
C PRO A 243 1.13 4.38 -10.53
N ASN A 244 1.37 4.60 -11.83
CA ASN A 244 0.28 4.74 -12.79
C ASN A 244 -0.60 3.48 -12.83
N THR A 245 -1.91 3.67 -13.03
CA THR A 245 -2.89 2.57 -12.96
C THR A 245 -2.59 1.48 -13.98
N GLY A 246 -2.64 0.21 -13.54
CA GLY A 246 -2.43 -0.96 -14.39
C GLY A 246 -0.96 -1.26 -14.70
N LEU A 247 -0.01 -0.57 -14.04
CA LEU A 247 1.42 -0.84 -14.20
C LEU A 247 1.79 -2.27 -13.78
N ASP A 248 1.20 -2.78 -12.71
CA ASP A 248 1.34 -4.17 -12.25
C ASP A 248 0.99 -5.21 -13.33
N THR A 249 -0.15 -5.04 -13.99
CA THR A 249 -0.62 -5.92 -15.07
C THR A 249 0.29 -5.80 -16.30
N SER A 250 0.72 -4.58 -16.61
CA SER A 250 1.62 -4.30 -17.73
C SER A 250 3.00 -4.90 -17.49
N LEU A 251 3.52 -4.80 -16.25
CA LEU A 251 4.76 -5.44 -15.82
C LEU A 251 4.64 -6.95 -15.88
N LYS A 252 3.56 -7.55 -15.43
CA LYS A 252 3.35 -9.00 -15.54
C LYS A 252 3.41 -9.51 -16.97
N LYS A 253 2.83 -8.76 -17.92
CA LYS A 253 2.92 -9.06 -19.37
C LYS A 253 4.34 -8.87 -19.90
N PHE A 254 4.94 -7.71 -19.63
CA PHE A 254 6.32 -7.38 -19.98
C PHE A 254 7.31 -8.42 -19.43
N LEU A 255 7.08 -8.91 -18.21
CA LEU A 255 7.93 -9.90 -17.55
C LEU A 255 7.83 -11.27 -18.21
N LYS A 256 6.64 -11.68 -18.63
CA LYS A 256 6.42 -12.95 -19.33
C LYS A 256 7.05 -12.98 -20.73
N GLN A 257 6.90 -11.91 -21.50
CA GLN A 257 7.27 -11.86 -22.93
C GLN A 257 8.76 -11.94 -23.21
N THR A 258 9.60 -11.57 -22.25
CA THR A 258 11.07 -11.41 -22.41
C THR A 258 11.86 -12.45 -21.62
N THR A 259 11.24 -13.58 -21.28
CA THR A 259 11.83 -14.66 -20.46
C THR A 259 13.09 -15.27 -21.08
N LEU A 260 13.19 -15.38 -22.41
CA LEU A 260 14.37 -15.94 -23.08
C LEU A 260 15.58 -14.99 -23.06
N GLU A 261 15.38 -13.70 -23.32
CA GLU A 261 16.46 -12.70 -23.36
C GLU A 261 16.98 -12.35 -21.95
N ARG A 262 16.12 -12.37 -20.93
CA ARG A 262 16.53 -12.13 -19.54
C ARG A 262 17.25 -13.30 -18.87
N ALA A 263 17.04 -14.53 -19.35
CA ALA A 263 17.84 -15.66 -18.90
C ALA A 263 19.35 -15.43 -19.18
N LEU A 264 19.67 -14.55 -20.14
CA LEU A 264 21.03 -14.21 -20.55
C LEU A 264 21.55 -12.89 -19.94
N ASP A 265 20.69 -11.93 -19.57
CA ASP A 265 21.07 -10.66 -18.91
C ASP A 265 20.37 -10.50 -17.55
N ASN A 266 21.04 -10.96 -16.48
CA ASN A 266 20.57 -10.85 -15.10
C ASN A 266 20.95 -9.53 -14.40
N LYS A 267 21.62 -8.59 -15.09
CA LYS A 267 22.14 -7.33 -14.52
C LYS A 267 21.46 -6.12 -15.13
N THR A 268 20.13 -6.12 -15.16
CA THR A 268 19.34 -4.97 -15.61
C THR A 268 18.29 -4.59 -14.57
N VAL A 269 18.21 -3.28 -14.29
CA VAL A 269 17.10 -2.67 -13.53
C VAL A 269 16.28 -1.75 -14.43
N TYR A 270 14.99 -1.69 -14.17
CA TYR A 270 14.03 -0.92 -14.96
C TYR A 270 13.64 0.35 -14.21
N VAL A 271 14.17 1.48 -14.65
CA VAL A 271 13.91 2.80 -14.09
C VAL A 271 12.49 3.26 -14.43
N VAL A 272 11.80 3.76 -13.42
CA VAL A 272 10.47 4.34 -13.50
C VAL A 272 10.58 5.84 -13.20
N PRO A 273 10.38 6.72 -14.20
CA PRO A 273 10.37 8.17 -13.98
C PRO A 273 9.38 8.59 -12.91
N SER A 274 9.80 9.48 -12.01
CA SER A 274 9.01 9.93 -10.87
C SER A 274 8.72 11.42 -10.92
N PHE A 275 7.54 11.79 -10.46
CA PHE A 275 7.01 13.15 -10.57
C PHE A 275 6.40 13.62 -9.26
N GLU A 276 6.32 14.94 -9.09
CA GLU A 276 5.46 15.60 -8.12
C GLU A 276 4.31 16.28 -8.88
N ILE A 277 3.11 16.27 -8.30
CA ILE A 277 1.92 16.93 -8.84
C ILE A 277 1.35 17.94 -7.84
N ASP A 278 0.75 19.02 -8.33
CA ASP A 278 0.01 19.99 -7.52
C ASP A 278 -1.08 19.31 -6.67
N THR A 279 -1.28 19.76 -5.42
CA THR A 279 -2.26 19.16 -4.49
C THR A 279 -3.71 19.39 -4.89
N GLN A 280 -3.98 20.34 -5.80
CA GLN A 280 -5.31 20.57 -6.35
C GLN A 280 -5.58 19.74 -7.61
N ALA A 281 -4.58 19.05 -8.14
CA ALA A 281 -4.71 18.26 -9.36
C ALA A 281 -4.91 16.77 -9.05
N ALA A 282 -5.81 16.14 -9.80
CA ALA A 282 -6.02 14.70 -9.70
C ALA A 282 -4.77 13.93 -10.19
N ILE A 283 -4.44 12.85 -9.49
CA ILE A 283 -3.29 12.00 -9.86
C ILE A 283 -3.55 11.34 -11.23
N PRO A 284 -2.66 11.54 -12.22
CA PRO A 284 -2.87 11.02 -13.57
C PRO A 284 -2.72 9.50 -13.60
N LYS A 285 -3.72 8.83 -14.18
CA LYS A 285 -3.72 7.36 -14.31
C LYS A 285 -2.88 6.85 -15.47
N GLN A 286 -2.64 7.69 -16.49
CA GLN A 286 -1.97 7.34 -17.75
C GLN A 286 -1.00 8.44 -18.18
N LYS A 287 0.00 8.07 -18.99
CA LYS A 287 1.10 8.94 -19.42
C LYS A 287 0.59 10.19 -20.14
N ASP A 288 -0.39 10.05 -21.02
CA ASP A 288 -0.91 11.16 -21.83
C ASP A 288 -1.51 12.26 -20.97
N LYS A 289 -2.20 11.87 -19.88
CA LYS A 289 -2.75 12.81 -18.90
C LYS A 289 -1.66 13.47 -18.07
N LEU A 290 -0.64 12.71 -17.66
CA LEU A 290 0.54 13.25 -16.99
C LEU A 290 1.25 14.29 -17.88
N LEU A 291 1.45 14.01 -19.16
CA LEU A 291 2.08 14.93 -20.11
C LEU A 291 1.25 16.20 -20.33
N ALA A 292 -0.08 16.08 -20.44
CA ALA A 292 -0.97 17.24 -20.54
C ALA A 292 -0.93 18.11 -19.27
N MET A 293 -0.86 17.51 -18.08
CA MET A 293 -0.70 18.23 -16.81
C MET A 293 0.68 18.88 -16.69
N TRP A 294 1.73 18.22 -17.18
CA TRP A 294 3.08 18.76 -17.21
C TRP A 294 3.18 19.98 -18.15
N GLN A 295 2.54 19.94 -19.32
CA GLN A 295 2.44 21.12 -20.21
C GLN A 295 1.74 22.31 -19.54
N ARG A 296 0.82 22.06 -18.61
CA ARG A 296 0.13 23.09 -17.82
C ARG A 296 0.91 23.56 -16.59
N GLY A 297 2.10 23.03 -16.33
CA GLY A 297 2.92 23.39 -15.17
C GLY A 297 2.44 22.80 -13.84
N LEU A 298 1.54 21.80 -13.87
CA LEU A 298 1.01 21.14 -12.67
C LEU A 298 1.85 19.94 -12.21
N VAL A 299 2.80 19.50 -13.05
CA VAL A 299 3.65 18.34 -12.81
C VAL A 299 5.10 18.75 -13.04
N ARG A 300 6.00 18.27 -12.18
CA ARG A 300 7.45 18.43 -12.32
C ARG A 300 8.17 17.13 -11.94
N PRO A 301 9.42 16.91 -12.38
CA PRO A 301 10.23 15.80 -11.89
C PRO A 301 10.27 15.74 -10.36
N PHE A 302 10.38 14.55 -9.79
CA PHE A 302 10.48 14.39 -8.34
C PHE A 302 11.69 15.16 -7.78
N TYR A 303 11.57 15.71 -6.57
CA TYR A 303 12.61 16.51 -5.92
C TYR A 303 13.16 17.66 -6.78
N TYR A 304 12.37 18.20 -7.71
CA TYR A 304 12.82 19.28 -8.59
C TYR A 304 13.42 20.46 -7.82
N GLU A 305 12.79 20.86 -6.72
CA GLU A 305 13.25 21.98 -5.88
C GLU A 305 14.32 21.57 -4.86
N LEU A 306 14.22 20.35 -4.31
CA LEU A 306 15.12 19.87 -3.25
C LEU A 306 16.47 19.40 -3.78
N CYS A 307 16.46 18.66 -4.89
CA CYS A 307 17.65 18.13 -5.52
C CYS A 307 17.37 17.81 -7.00
N TRP A 308 17.30 18.85 -7.83
CA TRP A 308 17.15 18.67 -9.29
C TRP A 308 18.21 17.74 -9.89
N LYS A 309 19.44 17.77 -9.37
CA LYS A 309 20.55 16.89 -9.81
C LYS A 309 20.29 15.41 -9.48
N CYS A 310 19.54 15.11 -8.43
CA CYS A 310 19.27 13.74 -8.00
C CYS A 310 18.34 13.00 -8.96
N GLN A 311 17.50 13.70 -9.73
CA GLN A 311 16.57 13.06 -10.67
C GLN A 311 16.92 13.29 -12.14
N ARG A 312 17.62 14.39 -12.50
CA ARG A 312 17.81 14.81 -13.91
C ARG A 312 18.35 13.73 -14.86
N PHE A 313 19.16 12.80 -14.35
CA PHE A 313 19.80 11.77 -15.17
C PHE A 313 18.83 10.73 -15.73
N THR A 314 17.57 10.71 -15.27
CA THR A 314 16.49 9.93 -15.90
C THR A 314 16.16 10.41 -17.32
N GLU A 315 16.64 11.59 -17.74
CA GLU A 315 16.39 12.18 -19.07
C GLU A 315 14.89 12.40 -19.35
N TYR A 316 14.21 13.12 -18.45
CA TYR A 316 12.75 13.33 -18.52
C TYR A 316 12.27 13.92 -19.86
N ASP A 317 13.07 14.80 -20.50
CA ASP A 317 12.75 15.34 -21.83
C ASP A 317 12.85 14.29 -22.94
N ARG A 318 13.73 13.29 -22.81
CA ARG A 318 13.75 12.16 -23.73
C ARG A 318 12.51 11.28 -23.52
N TRP A 319 12.17 10.99 -22.26
CA TRP A 319 11.01 10.17 -21.90
C TRP A 319 9.67 10.73 -22.38
N ARG A 320 9.46 12.05 -22.23
CA ARG A 320 8.22 12.71 -22.67
C ARG A 320 8.03 12.73 -24.19
N ASN A 321 9.13 12.66 -24.94
CA ASN A 321 9.15 12.71 -26.41
C ASN A 321 9.17 11.32 -27.06
N LEU A 322 9.11 10.24 -26.27
CA LEU A 322 8.93 8.89 -26.79
C LEU A 322 7.62 8.77 -27.56
N LYS A 323 7.64 8.02 -28.67
CA LYS A 323 6.43 7.71 -29.43
C LYS A 323 5.42 7.00 -28.52
N HIS A 324 4.14 7.35 -28.69
CA HIS A 324 3.08 6.69 -27.97
C HIS A 324 3.00 5.21 -28.38
N ASP A 325 3.07 4.34 -27.40
CA ASP A 325 2.87 2.90 -27.53
C ASP A 325 2.02 2.48 -26.34
N SER A 326 1.08 1.55 -26.52
CA SER A 326 0.27 1.04 -25.42
C SER A 326 0.99 -0.06 -24.63
N ALA A 327 1.96 -0.74 -25.24
CA ALA A 327 2.75 -1.77 -24.58
C ALA A 327 3.85 -1.16 -23.70
N LEU A 328 4.09 -1.83 -22.57
CA LEU A 328 5.22 -1.50 -21.70
C LEU A 328 6.49 -2.14 -22.27
N GLN A 329 7.52 -1.34 -22.52
CA GLN A 329 8.78 -1.79 -23.09
C GLN A 329 9.96 -0.97 -22.55
N VAL A 330 11.16 -1.53 -22.71
CA VAL A 330 12.42 -0.81 -22.53
C VAL A 330 12.53 0.25 -23.63
N SER A 331 12.86 1.49 -23.24
CA SER A 331 13.00 2.60 -24.18
C SER A 331 14.46 2.98 -24.43
N TYR A 332 15.22 3.27 -23.38
CA TYR A 332 16.63 3.63 -23.49
C TYR A 332 17.41 3.25 -22.24
N GLU A 333 18.72 3.02 -22.40
CA GLU A 333 19.65 2.87 -21.29
C GLU A 333 20.17 4.25 -20.84
N VAL A 334 20.27 4.43 -19.52
CA VAL A 334 20.86 5.61 -18.88
C VAL A 334 22.20 5.21 -18.27
N LYS A 335 23.23 6.00 -18.56
CA LYS A 335 24.51 5.88 -17.85
C LYS A 335 24.38 6.49 -16.47
N TRP A 336 24.69 5.70 -15.44
CA TRP A 336 24.69 6.16 -14.05
C TRP A 336 25.66 7.34 -13.86
N GLN A 337 25.24 8.33 -13.06
CA GLN A 337 26.05 9.48 -12.65
C GLN A 337 25.68 9.87 -11.21
N ASP A 338 26.64 10.36 -10.42
CA ASP A 338 26.37 10.91 -9.08
C ASP A 338 25.68 12.30 -9.19
N PRO A 339 24.70 12.64 -8.34
CA PRO A 339 24.08 11.86 -7.26
C PRO A 339 22.71 11.29 -7.66
N TRP A 340 22.64 10.48 -8.73
CA TRP A 340 21.35 9.98 -9.23
C TRP A 340 20.62 9.07 -8.24
N GLU A 341 19.32 9.32 -8.06
CA GLU A 341 18.45 8.67 -7.09
C GLU A 341 17.17 8.09 -7.74
N PRO A 342 17.28 7.16 -8.70
CA PRO A 342 16.11 6.69 -9.44
C PRO A 342 15.19 5.80 -8.61
N PHE A 343 13.91 5.79 -8.97
CA PHE A 343 13.02 4.67 -8.66
C PHE A 343 13.16 3.60 -9.72
N TYR A 344 13.23 2.33 -9.32
CA TYR A 344 13.45 1.23 -10.25
C TYR A 344 12.81 -0.06 -9.77
N ILE A 345 12.47 -0.91 -10.74
CA ILE A 345 12.10 -2.31 -10.57
C ILE A 345 13.35 -3.14 -10.81
N ALA A 346 13.66 -4.07 -9.92
CA ALA A 346 14.87 -4.86 -9.98
C ALA A 346 14.61 -6.34 -9.66
N PRO A 347 15.47 -7.26 -10.13
CA PRO A 347 15.53 -8.60 -9.58
C PRO A 347 15.67 -8.55 -8.06
N ARG A 348 15.00 -9.46 -7.34
CA ARG A 348 15.02 -9.47 -5.86
C ARG A 348 16.43 -9.69 -5.29
N ASN A 349 17.30 -10.36 -6.03
CA ASN A 349 18.67 -10.68 -5.64
C ASN A 349 19.70 -9.57 -5.89
N VAL A 350 19.28 -8.34 -6.26
CA VAL A 350 20.19 -7.18 -6.24
C VAL A 350 20.78 -6.96 -4.84
N PRO A 351 21.96 -6.29 -4.74
CA PRO A 351 22.55 -5.89 -3.47
C PRO A 351 21.52 -5.28 -2.51
N VAL A 352 21.63 -5.65 -1.24
CA VAL A 352 20.76 -5.12 -0.18
C VAL A 352 21.14 -3.67 0.13
N PHE A 353 20.19 -2.91 0.65
CA PHE A 353 20.47 -1.53 1.05
C PHE A 353 21.40 -1.53 2.26
N ASP A 354 22.44 -0.69 2.26
CA ASP A 354 23.32 -0.55 3.40
C ASP A 354 22.58 0.07 4.60
N GLU A 355 22.41 -0.70 5.67
CA GLU A 355 21.59 -0.37 6.84
C GLU A 355 22.23 0.69 7.75
N ARG A 356 23.49 1.07 7.50
CA ARG A 356 24.17 2.17 8.21
C ARG A 356 23.57 3.52 7.83
N PHE A 357 23.04 3.67 6.61
CA PHE A 357 22.33 4.88 6.19
C PHE A 357 20.93 4.93 6.80
N LYS A 358 20.78 5.83 7.77
CA LYS A 358 19.54 6.08 8.52
C LYS A 358 19.08 7.52 8.29
N GLN A 359 17.80 7.78 8.51
CA GLN A 359 17.21 9.10 8.32
C GLN A 359 17.43 9.68 6.90
N TYR A 360 17.57 11.01 6.80
CA TYR A 360 17.60 11.74 5.54
C TYR A 360 18.96 11.71 4.81
N GLY A 361 18.92 11.55 3.49
CA GLY A 361 20.06 11.76 2.59
C GLY A 361 20.89 10.50 2.28
N PHE A 362 21.44 10.44 1.06
CA PHE A 362 22.36 9.41 0.52
C PHE A 362 21.91 7.94 0.60
N ASN A 363 20.74 7.64 1.17
CA ASN A 363 20.29 6.27 1.39
C ASN A 363 19.89 5.51 0.10
N ARG A 364 19.33 6.18 -0.91
CA ARG A 364 19.08 5.58 -2.25
C ARG A 364 20.18 5.91 -3.25
N ILE A 365 20.87 7.03 -3.09
CA ILE A 365 22.05 7.39 -3.91
C ILE A 365 23.13 6.31 -3.74
N SER A 366 23.39 5.88 -2.50
CA SER A 366 24.30 4.76 -2.21
C SER A 366 23.87 3.46 -2.90
N GLN A 367 22.59 3.12 -2.86
CA GLN A 367 22.05 1.94 -3.56
C GLN A 367 22.25 2.01 -5.08
N ALA A 368 21.96 3.15 -5.70
CA ALA A 368 22.15 3.33 -7.15
C ALA A 368 23.64 3.24 -7.54
N CYS A 369 24.51 3.81 -6.72
CA CYS A 369 25.96 3.69 -6.83
C CYS A 369 26.41 2.21 -6.75
N GLU A 370 25.96 1.46 -5.74
CA GLU A 370 26.33 0.06 -5.61
C GLU A 370 25.83 -0.80 -6.78
N LEU A 371 24.58 -0.60 -7.21
CA LEU A 371 24.05 -1.28 -8.41
C LEU A 371 24.93 -1.01 -9.64
N HIS A 372 25.35 0.23 -9.84
CA HIS A 372 26.24 0.59 -10.94
C HIS A 372 27.56 -0.18 -10.84
N VAL A 373 28.23 -0.15 -9.69
CA VAL A 373 29.52 -0.82 -9.45
C VAL A 373 29.38 -2.35 -9.54
N ALA A 374 28.26 -2.92 -9.10
CA ALA A 374 27.93 -4.34 -9.24
C ALA A 374 27.66 -4.78 -10.69
N GLY A 375 27.63 -3.84 -11.65
CA GLY A 375 27.51 -4.12 -13.08
C GLY A 375 26.09 -4.00 -13.64
N PHE A 376 25.12 -3.50 -12.87
CA PHE A 376 23.76 -3.33 -13.35
C PHE A 376 23.64 -2.21 -14.39
N LYS A 377 22.86 -2.45 -15.44
CA LYS A 377 22.42 -1.45 -16.41
C LYS A 377 21.10 -0.85 -15.96
N PHE A 378 20.90 0.43 -16.26
CA PHE A 378 19.67 1.15 -15.92
C PHE A 378 18.90 1.44 -17.20
N THR A 379 17.73 0.85 -17.35
CA THR A 379 16.90 1.02 -18.56
C THR A 379 15.58 1.67 -18.20
N VAL A 380 15.17 2.71 -18.92
CA VAL A 380 13.93 3.46 -18.63
C VAL A 380 12.75 2.79 -19.34
N LEU A 381 11.65 2.60 -18.62
CA LEU A 381 10.39 2.11 -19.19
C LEU A 381 9.60 3.24 -19.85
N ASN A 382 9.04 2.97 -21.04
CA ASN A 382 8.37 4.00 -21.85
C ASN A 382 7.10 4.59 -21.21
N ASN A 383 6.31 3.79 -20.49
CA ASN A 383 4.98 4.16 -20.01
C ASN A 383 4.79 4.09 -18.50
N ALA A 384 5.76 3.52 -17.78
CA ALA A 384 5.72 3.49 -16.32
C ALA A 384 6.03 4.88 -15.76
N PHE A 385 5.30 5.31 -14.74
CA PHE A 385 5.68 6.47 -13.94
C PHE A 385 5.17 6.37 -12.50
N LEU A 386 5.79 7.13 -11.60
CA LEU A 386 5.38 7.33 -10.21
C LEU A 386 4.99 8.80 -9.98
N VAL A 387 4.03 9.02 -9.09
CA VAL A 387 3.59 10.37 -8.71
C VAL A 387 3.53 10.50 -7.19
N HIS A 388 4.16 11.54 -6.67
CA HIS A 388 3.94 12.08 -5.33
C HIS A 388 2.87 13.16 -5.38
N HIS A 389 1.88 13.12 -4.49
CA HIS A 389 0.87 14.17 -4.40
C HIS A 389 1.35 15.35 -3.55
N GLY A 390 1.55 16.50 -4.18
CA GLY A 390 2.15 17.69 -3.58
C GLY A 390 3.62 17.86 -3.94
N TYR A 391 4.08 19.10 -3.83
CA TYR A 391 5.47 19.48 -4.09
C TYR A 391 6.31 19.32 -2.83
N LYS A 392 7.40 18.55 -2.89
CA LYS A 392 8.35 18.45 -1.78
C LYS A 392 9.18 19.75 -1.73
N LYS A 393 9.16 20.42 -0.59
CA LYS A 393 9.77 21.76 -0.36
C LYS A 393 10.72 21.73 0.83
N ASN A 394 11.64 22.69 0.90
CA ASN A 394 12.63 22.77 1.97
C ASN A 394 12.01 22.95 3.37
N THR A 395 10.82 23.55 3.45
CA THR A 395 10.11 23.84 4.71
C THR A 395 9.40 22.64 5.34
N GLY A 396 9.43 21.46 4.70
CA GLY A 396 8.71 20.26 5.16
C GLY A 396 9.57 19.24 5.94
N PHE A 397 10.76 19.62 6.39
CA PHE A 397 11.70 18.71 7.05
C PHE A 397 11.88 19.04 8.53
N HIS A 398 12.25 18.02 9.32
CA HIS A 398 12.61 18.19 10.73
C HIS A 398 13.96 18.91 10.88
N LEU A 399 14.17 19.48 12.07
CA LEU A 399 15.28 20.40 12.36
C LEU A 399 16.69 19.80 12.16
N THR A 400 16.83 18.49 12.32
CA THR A 400 18.13 17.78 12.25
C THR A 400 18.48 17.27 10.85
N LYS A 401 17.66 17.55 9.83
CA LYS A 401 17.80 17.01 8.46
C LYS A 401 19.18 17.27 7.86
N ASP A 402 19.71 18.48 7.98
CA ASP A 402 21.00 18.83 7.36
C ASP A 402 22.18 18.16 8.09
N ILE A 403 22.06 17.95 9.41
CA ILE A 403 23.05 17.19 10.20
C ILE A 403 23.08 15.73 9.77
N GLU A 404 21.90 15.12 9.60
CA GLU A 404 21.77 13.75 9.12
C GLU A 404 22.28 13.59 7.68
N GLN A 405 21.99 14.57 6.82
CA GLN A 405 22.50 14.58 5.45
C GLN A 405 24.03 14.61 5.42
N GLU A 406 24.68 15.44 6.23
CA GLU A 406 26.15 15.51 6.27
C GLU A 406 26.75 14.24 6.90
N GLN A 407 26.13 13.67 7.93
CA GLN A 407 26.54 12.35 8.47
C GLN A 407 26.50 11.27 7.39
N ASN A 408 25.40 11.19 6.65
CA ASN A 408 25.22 10.24 5.56
C ASN A 408 26.16 10.54 4.37
N ARG A 409 26.52 11.81 4.13
CA ARG A 409 27.51 12.18 3.11
C ARG A 409 28.92 11.67 3.46
N ILE A 410 29.32 11.79 4.73
CA ILE A 410 30.60 11.26 5.21
C ILE A 410 30.61 9.72 5.11
N LEU A 411 29.53 9.07 5.56
CA LEU A 411 29.35 7.63 5.41
C LEU A 411 29.39 7.20 3.93
N PHE A 412 28.78 7.98 3.03
CA PHE A 412 28.82 7.68 1.60
C PHE A 412 30.24 7.70 1.05
N ARG A 413 31.11 8.63 1.47
CA ARG A 413 32.52 8.64 1.06
C ARG A 413 33.23 7.34 1.47
N LEU A 414 33.02 6.89 2.71
CA LEU A 414 33.57 5.61 3.20
C LEU A 414 33.02 4.43 2.40
N PHE A 415 31.70 4.39 2.19
CA PHE A 415 31.03 3.36 1.40
C PHE A 415 31.62 3.23 -0.01
N LYS A 416 31.90 4.36 -0.68
CA LYS A 416 32.54 4.35 -2.01
C LYS A 416 33.93 3.71 -2.02
N GLU A 417 34.70 3.85 -0.94
CA GLU A 417 36.00 3.19 -0.80
C GLU A 417 35.83 1.69 -0.54
N GLU A 418 34.89 1.30 0.32
CA GLU A 418 34.56 -0.11 0.59
C GLU A 418 34.09 -0.85 -0.68
N LEU A 419 33.30 -0.19 -1.53
CA LEU A 419 32.86 -0.75 -2.82
C LEU A 419 34.03 -1.11 -3.74
N LYS A 420 35.18 -0.42 -3.67
CA LYS A 420 36.38 -0.77 -4.45
C LYS A 420 36.95 -2.12 -4.04
N THR A 421 36.79 -2.49 -2.77
CA THR A 421 37.24 -3.77 -2.23
C THR A 421 36.19 -4.86 -2.48
N ILE A 422 34.91 -4.58 -2.21
CA ILE A 422 33.81 -5.54 -2.40
C ILE A 422 33.69 -5.95 -3.88
N TYR A 423 33.90 -4.99 -4.78
CA TYR A 423 33.80 -5.18 -6.23
C TYR A 423 35.14 -4.90 -6.92
N ALA A 424 36.21 -5.56 -6.46
CA ALA A 424 37.57 -5.37 -6.96
C ALA A 424 37.70 -5.52 -8.49
N ASP A 425 37.00 -6.51 -9.06
CA ASP A 425 37.03 -6.81 -10.50
C ASP A 425 36.13 -5.90 -11.34
N SER A 426 35.29 -5.08 -10.71
CA SER A 426 34.46 -4.14 -11.45
C SER A 426 35.34 -3.07 -12.09
N THR A 427 35.02 -2.66 -13.31
CA THR A 427 35.62 -1.47 -13.95
C THR A 427 34.82 -0.19 -13.68
N ARG A 428 33.66 -0.32 -13.04
CA ARG A 428 32.72 0.78 -12.75
C ARG A 428 32.97 1.34 -11.37
N ARG A 429 32.85 2.66 -11.21
CA ARG A 429 33.16 3.37 -9.97
C ARG A 429 32.19 4.52 -9.75
N CYS A 430 31.96 4.86 -8.50
CA CYS A 430 31.15 6.00 -8.12
C CYS A 430 32.03 7.25 -7.97
N TYR A 431 32.32 7.92 -9.09
CA TYR A 431 33.10 9.16 -9.05
C TYR A 431 32.26 10.31 -8.52
#